data_AF-A0A126QUP9-F1
#
_entry.id   AF-A0A126QUP9-F1
#
_cell.length_a   1.000
_cell.length_b   1.000
_cell.length_c   1.000
_cell.angle_alpha   90.00
_cell.angle_beta   90.00
_cell.angle_gamma   90.00
#
_symmetry.space_group_name_H-M   'P 1'
#
loop_
_entity.id
_entity.type
_entity.pdbx_description
1 polymer ?
#
loop_
_entity_poly.entity_id
_entity_poly.type
_entity_poly.pdbx_seq_one_letter_code
_entity_poly.pdbx_strand_id
1 'polypeptide(L)'
;MNSLEYYDSINDERRLASFHRDMERAERQQLSIQNALSEHPVVYYVKNLPIESSKYPAIEYLTLAKQLGTSVLDAYGRVQQSIPDQEGNYRLRGLFGQEIVFSKQDHDYIEWQMPAHDLMRPKVRHCGFIRSKSGNGYVYTACPEDADHHIKAKRLHCWSLRCPLCMNDTAIRDGMKVEKHFRYHETIWRKSGQEVPPLGHWVISPPQEWAKCMVQDKEHYDALYQLITSALQEFGASGGITIFHPWRQFEQLEWKFSPHFHSLLFGFIDTTGFRKAFPGWVIKKIHAEEGIQSIRHTIAYISTHQGLGIHERSADDVDWDLDFLDHMIPGLKSKDAHFSEKDYEDLSRNRGRMVGDVTDIDWLEWTMDRLRGDIRCRYWGSLSKGKLKTLDTKRQYTLRACKHCGAILRTFDGHDDHLGEPVRYIQDVEVKVPAPQFRMVKREYERLKPQMKEEGMDVIGFARNVPFAASTVELGLPGNENDIVMDGPFDRPDEYYLRRQRKAFGPSDTPISDKDSI
;
A
#
# COMPACT_ATOMS: atom_id res chain seq x y z
N MET A 1 7.82 7.56 66.79
CA MET A 1 9.22 7.92 66.52
C MET A 1 9.89 6.71 65.91
N ASN A 2 9.98 6.66 64.58
CA ASN A 2 10.75 5.64 63.87
C ASN A 2 11.89 6.34 63.14
N SER A 3 13.05 5.70 63.22
CA SER A 3 14.38 6.15 62.83
C SER A 3 14.45 6.63 61.39
N LEU A 4 15.06 7.81 61.19
CA LEU A 4 15.59 8.23 59.89
C LEU A 4 16.58 7.17 59.40
N GLU A 5 16.19 6.45 58.35
CA GLU A 5 17.11 5.64 57.57
C GLU A 5 18.18 6.55 56.97
N TYR A 6 19.44 6.25 57.28
CA TYR A 6 20.61 6.95 56.77
C TYR A 6 20.65 6.76 55.25
N TYR A 7 20.48 7.86 54.51
CA TYR A 7 20.61 7.90 53.06
C TYR A 7 22.09 7.73 52.69
N ASP A 8 22.46 6.56 52.17
CA ASP A 8 23.82 6.25 51.71
C ASP A 8 24.07 6.89 50.35
N SER A 9 24.46 8.17 50.38
CA SER A 9 24.71 8.97 49.18
C SER A 9 25.79 8.38 48.27
N ILE A 10 26.75 7.62 48.81
CA ILE A 10 27.83 7.00 48.02
C ILE A 10 27.29 5.83 47.19
N ASN A 11 26.38 5.04 47.78
CA ASN A 11 25.77 3.93 47.06
C ASN A 11 24.77 4.43 46.02
N ASP A 12 24.06 5.53 46.29
CA ASP A 12 23.17 6.19 45.33
C ASP A 12 23.94 6.90 44.20
N GLU A 13 25.10 7.49 44.48
CA GLU A 13 26.01 8.02 43.44
C GLU A 13 26.55 6.89 42.53
N ARG A 14 26.87 5.72 43.08
CA ARG A 14 27.27 4.55 42.28
C ARG A 14 26.11 4.01 41.45
N ARG A 15 24.89 4.01 41.99
CA ARG A 15 23.65 3.63 41.30
C ARG A 15 23.32 4.61 40.18
N LEU A 16 23.43 5.92 40.42
CA LEU A 16 23.27 6.97 39.43
C LEU A 16 24.35 6.89 38.35
N ALA A 17 25.61 6.63 38.70
CA ALA A 17 26.68 6.45 37.71
C ALA A 17 26.52 5.17 36.87
N SER A 18 26.01 4.08 37.44
CA SER A 18 25.64 2.88 36.69
C SER A 18 24.44 3.15 35.78
N PHE A 19 23.41 3.81 36.30
CA PHE A 19 22.22 4.23 35.56
C PHE A 19 22.56 5.20 34.44
N HIS A 20 23.52 6.11 34.63
CA HIS A 20 24.01 7.02 33.59
C HIS A 20 24.83 6.28 32.52
N ARG A 21 25.65 5.28 32.86
CA ARG A 21 26.35 4.45 31.86
C ARG A 21 25.40 3.52 31.11
N ASP A 22 24.40 2.99 31.79
CA ASP A 22 23.33 2.19 31.19
C ASP A 22 22.41 3.07 30.35
N MET A 23 22.17 4.32 30.75
CA MET A 23 21.50 5.34 29.95
C MET A 23 22.35 5.80 28.77
N GLU A 24 23.67 5.95 28.87
CA GLU A 24 24.53 6.30 27.73
C GLU A 24 24.66 5.15 26.71
N ARG A 25 24.74 3.89 27.20
CA ARG A 25 24.62 2.70 26.32
C ARG A 25 23.23 2.59 25.73
N ALA A 26 22.20 2.83 26.53
CA ALA A 26 20.82 2.85 26.07
C ALA A 26 20.54 4.04 25.16
N GLU A 27 21.18 5.20 25.28
CA GLU A 27 21.03 6.40 24.43
C GLU A 27 21.73 6.20 23.08
N ARG A 28 22.91 5.57 23.08
CA ARG A 28 23.57 5.16 21.82
C ARG A 28 22.77 4.08 21.09
N GLN A 29 22.17 3.13 21.82
CA GLN A 29 21.25 2.14 21.27
C GLN A 29 19.84 2.72 20.98
N GLN A 30 19.41 3.76 21.70
CA GLN A 30 18.10 4.41 21.57
C GLN A 30 18.11 5.48 20.51
N LEU A 31 19.20 6.07 20.05
CA LEU A 31 19.12 6.99 18.90
C LEU A 31 18.83 6.23 17.60
N SER A 32 19.38 5.02 17.43
CA SER A 32 19.06 4.16 16.29
C SER A 32 17.70 3.47 16.46
N ILE A 33 17.35 3.04 17.67
CA ILE A 33 16.03 2.46 17.98
C ILE A 33 14.94 3.52 18.01
N GLN A 34 15.15 4.71 18.58
CA GLN A 34 14.23 5.87 18.49
C GLN A 34 14.18 6.43 17.08
N ASN A 35 15.22 6.40 16.24
CA ASN A 35 15.04 6.69 14.81
C ASN A 35 14.27 5.59 14.07
N ALA A 36 14.37 4.33 14.52
CA ALA A 36 13.61 3.20 13.99
C ALA A 36 12.20 3.04 14.61
N LEU A 37 11.93 3.75 15.69
CA LEU A 37 10.66 3.84 16.42
C LEU A 37 10.04 5.24 16.30
N SER A 38 10.76 6.22 15.75
CA SER A 38 10.29 7.60 15.64
C SER A 38 9.15 7.58 14.65
N GLU A 39 7.99 7.80 15.22
CA GLU A 39 6.83 8.05 14.45
C GLU A 39 7.05 9.38 13.72
N HIS A 40 7.03 9.34 12.38
CA HIS A 40 7.15 10.57 11.60
C HIS A 40 6.13 11.58 12.14
N PRO A 41 6.48 12.86 12.36
CA PRO A 41 5.62 13.78 13.11
C PRO A 41 4.18 13.81 12.57
N VAL A 42 4.00 13.86 11.25
CA VAL A 42 2.66 13.78 10.59
C VAL A 42 1.85 12.55 11.02
N VAL A 43 2.48 11.41 11.26
CA VAL A 43 1.82 10.16 11.66
C VAL A 43 1.34 10.23 13.11
N TYR A 44 2.19 10.77 14.00
CA TYR A 44 1.80 11.04 15.37
C TYR A 44 0.65 12.06 15.41
N TYR A 45 0.72 13.10 14.58
CA TYR A 45 -0.34 14.11 14.46
C TYR A 45 -1.64 13.52 13.91
N VAL A 46 -1.57 12.70 12.86
CA VAL A 46 -2.74 12.05 12.26
C VAL A 46 -3.43 11.15 13.28
N LYS A 47 -2.68 10.39 14.10
CA LYS A 47 -3.25 9.46 15.09
C LYS A 47 -4.00 10.11 16.25
N ASN A 48 -3.63 11.35 16.61
CA ASN A 48 -3.99 11.92 17.92
C ASN A 48 -4.85 13.20 17.82
N LEU A 49 -5.18 13.68 16.62
CA LEU A 49 -5.94 14.92 16.44
C LEU A 49 -7.41 14.64 16.10
N PRO A 50 -8.35 15.49 16.56
CA PRO A 50 -9.75 15.39 16.16
C PRO A 50 -9.88 15.61 14.66
N ILE A 51 -10.57 14.68 13.99
CA ILE A 51 -10.86 14.72 12.55
C ILE A 51 -12.32 15.10 12.39
N GLU A 52 -12.59 16.13 11.58
CA GLU A 52 -13.96 16.45 11.20
C GLU A 52 -14.61 15.26 10.49
N SER A 53 -15.81 14.87 10.93
CA SER A 53 -16.56 13.74 10.35
C SER A 53 -16.69 13.89 8.84
N SER A 54 -16.28 12.86 8.10
CA SER A 54 -16.49 12.76 6.64
C SER A 54 -17.95 12.47 6.27
N LYS A 55 -18.78 12.07 7.25
CA LYS A 55 -20.23 11.89 7.09
C LYS A 55 -20.89 13.25 6.96
N TYR A 56 -20.82 13.80 5.76
CA TYR A 56 -21.39 15.09 5.41
C TYR A 56 -22.36 14.83 4.26
N PRO A 57 -23.69 14.74 4.46
CA PRO A 57 -24.58 14.16 3.44
C PRO A 57 -24.95 15.21 2.36
N ALA A 58 -23.94 15.83 1.78
CA ALA A 58 -24.07 17.12 1.13
C ALA A 58 -24.88 17.08 -0.16
N ILE A 59 -24.90 15.99 -0.92
CA ILE A 59 -25.62 15.97 -2.22
C ILE A 59 -27.12 16.15 -1.99
N GLU A 60 -27.68 15.35 -1.09
CA GLU A 60 -29.11 15.38 -0.81
C GLU A 60 -29.45 16.65 -0.04
N TYR A 61 -28.61 17.05 0.93
CA TYR A 61 -28.80 18.31 1.65
C TYR A 61 -28.60 19.55 0.79
N LEU A 62 -27.81 19.50 -0.28
CA LEU A 62 -27.61 20.61 -1.22
C LEU A 62 -28.77 20.69 -2.22
N THR A 63 -29.28 19.54 -2.67
CA THR A 63 -30.51 19.47 -3.48
C THR A 63 -31.70 19.94 -2.66
N LEU A 64 -31.83 19.44 -1.43
CA LEU A 64 -32.84 19.85 -0.47
C LEU A 64 -32.68 21.33 -0.11
N ALA A 65 -31.47 21.83 0.14
CA ALA A 65 -31.22 23.25 0.42
C ALA A 65 -31.66 24.15 -0.72
N LYS A 66 -31.43 23.75 -1.98
CA LYS A 66 -31.96 24.47 -3.14
C LYS A 66 -33.49 24.47 -3.16
N GLN A 67 -34.14 23.33 -2.90
CA GLN A 67 -35.61 23.23 -2.87
C GLN A 67 -36.24 23.98 -1.69
N LEU A 68 -35.53 24.03 -0.55
CA LEU A 68 -35.91 24.75 0.67
C LEU A 68 -35.52 26.23 0.66
N GLY A 69 -34.67 26.66 -0.30
CA GLY A 69 -34.16 28.03 -0.35
C GLY A 69 -33.33 28.43 0.85
N THR A 70 -32.54 27.50 1.38
CA THR A 70 -31.79 27.68 2.63
C THR A 70 -30.35 27.21 2.48
N SER A 71 -29.53 27.29 3.53
CA SER A 71 -28.18 26.74 3.49
C SER A 71 -28.19 25.21 3.62
N VAL A 72 -27.13 24.54 3.16
CA VAL A 72 -26.98 23.07 3.34
C VAL A 72 -27.05 22.68 4.82
N LEU A 73 -26.49 23.51 5.70
CA LEU A 73 -26.48 23.29 7.14
C LEU A 73 -27.88 23.42 7.77
N ASP A 74 -28.67 24.38 7.29
CA ASP A 74 -30.07 24.56 7.73
C ASP A 74 -30.97 23.43 7.21
N ALA A 75 -30.77 23.01 5.96
CA ALA A 75 -31.45 21.84 5.41
C ALA A 75 -31.13 20.57 6.23
N TYR A 76 -29.87 20.40 6.63
CA TYR A 76 -29.42 19.35 7.54
C TYR A 76 -30.14 19.39 8.89
N GLY A 77 -30.14 20.54 9.55
CA GLY A 77 -30.82 20.73 10.83
C GLY A 77 -32.31 20.40 10.76
N ARG A 78 -32.98 20.77 9.66
CA ARG A 78 -34.42 20.50 9.44
C ARG A 78 -34.72 19.00 9.31
N VAL A 79 -33.89 18.23 8.61
CA VAL A 79 -34.08 16.77 8.54
C VAL A 79 -33.84 16.10 9.89
N GLN A 80 -32.81 16.51 10.64
CA GLN A 80 -32.53 15.93 11.97
C GLN A 80 -33.64 16.18 12.99
N GLN A 81 -34.38 17.29 12.84
CA GLN A 81 -35.52 17.64 13.70
C GLN A 81 -36.84 17.03 13.21
N SER A 82 -36.86 16.41 12.03
CA SER A 82 -38.05 15.81 11.43
C SER A 82 -38.16 14.33 11.78
N ILE A 83 -39.38 13.85 11.98
CA ILE A 83 -39.66 12.43 12.21
C ILE A 83 -39.90 11.76 10.85
N PRO A 84 -39.17 10.70 10.49
CA PRO A 84 -39.42 9.97 9.25
C PRO A 84 -40.79 9.28 9.31
N ASP A 85 -41.45 9.13 8.16
CA ASP A 85 -42.67 8.35 8.04
C ASP A 85 -42.40 6.83 8.12
N GLN A 86 -43.44 6.01 7.98
CA GLN A 86 -43.34 4.55 8.09
C GLN A 86 -42.44 3.91 7.01
N GLU A 87 -42.16 4.64 5.94
CA GLU A 87 -41.31 4.23 4.82
C GLU A 87 -39.88 4.78 4.97
N GLY A 88 -39.58 5.50 6.06
CA GLY A 88 -38.27 6.11 6.31
C GLY A 88 -38.06 7.47 5.65
N ASN A 89 -39.11 8.06 5.06
CA ASN A 89 -39.02 9.33 4.33
C ASN A 89 -39.24 10.53 5.25
N TYR A 90 -38.50 11.60 5.01
CA TYR A 90 -38.66 12.89 5.68
C TYR A 90 -39.47 13.84 4.79
N ARG A 91 -40.62 14.30 5.29
CA ARG A 91 -41.50 15.21 4.57
C ARG A 91 -41.25 16.65 5.02
N LEU A 92 -40.70 17.46 4.13
CA LEU A 92 -40.35 18.86 4.37
C LEU A 92 -41.16 19.80 3.48
N ARG A 93 -41.36 21.05 3.91
CA ARG A 93 -42.01 22.07 3.06
C ARG A 93 -40.96 22.90 2.33
N GLY A 94 -41.04 22.90 1.00
CA GLY A 94 -40.24 23.70 0.09
C GLY A 94 -40.58 25.18 0.11
N LEU A 95 -39.78 25.97 -0.61
CA LEU A 95 -39.92 27.43 -0.77
C LEU A 95 -41.33 27.90 -1.18
N PHE A 96 -42.03 27.11 -2.02
CA PHE A 96 -43.35 27.46 -2.55
C PHE A 96 -44.46 26.65 -1.88
N GLY A 97 -44.19 26.08 -0.70
CA GLY A 97 -45.15 25.27 0.04
C GLY A 97 -45.35 23.85 -0.51
N GLN A 98 -44.62 23.46 -1.56
CA GLN A 98 -44.65 22.08 -2.05
C GLN A 98 -44.06 21.12 -1.01
N GLU A 99 -44.64 19.94 -0.90
CA GLU A 99 -44.08 18.86 -0.09
C GLU A 99 -42.85 18.29 -0.80
N ILE A 100 -41.72 18.23 -0.08
CA ILE A 100 -40.48 17.60 -0.51
C ILE A 100 -40.38 16.31 0.29
N VAL A 101 -40.41 15.18 -0.42
CA VAL A 101 -40.12 13.87 0.16
C VAL A 101 -38.63 13.64 0.02
N PHE A 102 -37.93 13.70 1.15
CA PHE A 102 -36.53 13.37 1.27
C PHE A 102 -36.42 11.96 1.83
N SER A 103 -36.14 10.97 1.00
CA SER A 103 -35.79 9.65 1.51
C SER A 103 -34.28 9.59 1.66
N LYS A 104 -33.79 9.14 2.82
CA LYS A 104 -32.44 8.58 2.86
C LYS A 104 -32.53 7.26 2.09
N GLN A 105 -32.40 7.27 0.77
CA GLN A 105 -32.23 5.98 0.10
C GLN A 105 -30.93 5.37 0.64
N ASP A 106 -30.88 4.03 0.63
CA ASP A 106 -29.64 3.30 0.85
C ASP A 106 -28.67 3.69 -0.26
N HIS A 107 -27.91 4.76 -0.02
CA HIS A 107 -26.80 5.14 -0.87
C HIS A 107 -25.61 4.30 -0.44
N ASP A 108 -24.84 3.83 -1.43
CA ASP A 108 -23.51 3.27 -1.23
C ASP A 108 -22.56 4.40 -0.79
N TYR A 109 -22.70 4.81 0.48
CA TYR A 109 -21.90 5.86 1.07
C TYR A 109 -20.43 5.42 1.13
N ILE A 110 -19.54 6.35 0.83
CA ILE A 110 -18.12 6.19 1.09
C ILE A 110 -17.84 6.59 2.53
N GLU A 111 -17.47 5.63 3.34
CA GLU A 111 -16.82 5.87 4.61
C GLU A 111 -15.35 6.21 4.38
N TRP A 112 -14.99 7.48 4.54
CA TRP A 112 -13.60 7.92 4.53
C TRP A 112 -12.97 7.75 5.91
N GLN A 113 -11.83 7.06 5.94
CA GLN A 113 -11.01 6.91 7.14
C GLN A 113 -9.61 7.50 6.92
N MET A 114 -9.03 8.04 7.98
CA MET A 114 -7.61 8.40 7.98
C MET A 114 -6.74 7.14 8.14
N PRO A 115 -5.52 7.13 7.57
CA PRO A 115 -4.55 6.09 7.83
C PRO A 115 -4.24 5.96 9.33
N ALA A 116 -3.85 4.77 9.78
CA ALA A 116 -3.50 4.43 11.16
C ALA A 116 -4.63 4.49 12.22
N HIS A 117 -5.91 4.58 11.83
CA HIS A 117 -7.03 4.70 12.78
C HIS A 117 -7.70 3.38 13.20
N ASP A 118 -7.34 2.24 12.60
CA ASP A 118 -7.84 0.93 13.02
C ASP A 118 -6.95 0.39 14.16
N LEU A 119 -7.23 0.86 15.39
CA LEU A 119 -6.47 0.53 16.60
C LEU A 119 -6.55 -0.95 17.00
N MET A 120 -7.56 -1.68 16.49
CA MET A 120 -7.74 -3.10 16.76
C MET A 120 -7.00 -3.98 15.73
N ARG A 121 -6.75 -3.48 14.52
CA ARG A 121 -6.02 -4.20 13.47
C ARG A 121 -4.72 -4.85 13.93
N PRO A 122 -3.85 -4.18 14.71
CA PRO A 122 -2.61 -4.81 15.14
C PRO A 122 -2.84 -6.07 15.96
N LYS A 123 -3.88 -6.10 16.80
CA LYS A 123 -4.23 -7.26 17.62
C LYS A 123 -4.81 -8.37 16.75
N VAL A 124 -5.80 -8.04 15.92
CA VAL A 124 -6.50 -8.99 15.03
C VAL A 124 -5.54 -9.62 14.01
N ARG A 125 -4.61 -8.84 13.47
CA ARG A 125 -3.66 -9.28 12.43
C ARG A 125 -2.27 -9.59 12.99
N HIS A 126 -2.13 -9.69 14.32
CA HIS A 126 -0.88 -9.98 15.03
C HIS A 126 0.33 -9.16 14.53
N CYS A 127 0.12 -7.87 14.27
CA CYS A 127 1.19 -6.97 13.82
C CYS A 127 2.09 -6.57 15.01
N GLY A 128 3.37 -6.35 14.72
CA GLY A 128 4.34 -5.94 15.74
C GLY A 128 5.65 -6.69 15.59
N PHE A 129 6.56 -6.53 16.54
CA PHE A 129 7.86 -7.21 16.51
C PHE A 129 7.71 -8.72 16.72
N ILE A 130 8.47 -9.49 15.94
CA ILE A 130 8.57 -10.93 16.12
C ILE A 130 9.41 -11.19 17.36
N ARG A 131 8.85 -11.90 18.33
CA ARG A 131 9.59 -12.36 19.52
C ARG A 131 10.32 -13.66 19.22
N SER A 132 11.47 -13.83 19.84
CA SER A 132 12.23 -15.09 19.80
C SER A 132 11.42 -16.24 20.38
N LYS A 133 11.67 -17.45 19.91
CA LYS A 133 11.04 -18.68 20.45
C LYS A 133 11.36 -18.93 21.92
N SER A 134 12.54 -18.49 22.38
CA SER A 134 12.93 -18.59 23.80
C SER A 134 12.24 -17.54 24.67
N GLY A 135 11.54 -16.57 24.07
CA GLY A 135 10.95 -15.42 24.77
C GLY A 135 11.96 -14.32 25.11
N ASN A 136 13.25 -14.57 24.94
CA ASN A 136 14.36 -13.72 25.40
C ASN A 136 14.73 -12.58 24.41
N GLY A 137 13.75 -11.95 23.76
CA GLY A 137 13.98 -10.77 22.94
C GLY A 137 13.27 -10.79 21.59
N TYR A 138 13.73 -9.94 20.67
CA TYR A 138 13.20 -9.80 19.33
C TYR A 138 14.05 -10.53 18.30
N VAL A 139 13.42 -11.01 17.24
CA VAL A 139 14.15 -11.45 16.04
C VAL A 139 14.65 -10.22 15.30
N TYR A 140 15.93 -10.18 14.94
CA TYR A 140 16.51 -9.06 14.20
C TYR A 140 17.46 -9.52 13.11
N THR A 141 17.69 -8.66 12.13
CA THR A 141 18.72 -8.81 11.11
C THR A 141 19.87 -7.87 11.45
N ALA A 142 21.10 -8.36 11.45
CA ALA A 142 22.27 -7.52 11.66
C ALA A 142 23.46 -7.94 10.78
N CYS A 143 24.42 -7.02 10.63
CA CYS A 143 25.74 -7.32 10.08
C CYS A 143 26.55 -8.09 11.14
N PRO A 144 27.13 -9.26 10.81
CA PRO A 144 27.84 -10.09 11.78
C PRO A 144 29.17 -9.48 12.23
N GLU A 145 29.79 -8.64 11.39
CA GLU A 145 31.09 -8.02 11.68
C GLU A 145 30.96 -6.78 12.57
N ASP A 146 29.86 -6.03 12.44
CA ASP A 146 29.63 -4.78 13.16
C ASP A 146 28.13 -4.44 13.17
N ALA A 147 27.56 -4.27 14.35
CA ALA A 147 26.15 -3.93 14.54
C ALA A 147 25.81 -2.51 14.07
N ASP A 148 26.77 -1.58 14.09
CA ASP A 148 26.57 -0.19 13.66
C ASP A 148 26.44 -0.09 12.14
N HIS A 149 26.98 -1.06 11.38
CA HIS A 149 26.78 -1.13 9.93
C HIS A 149 25.33 -1.42 9.55
N HIS A 150 24.67 -2.32 10.29
CA HIS A 150 23.30 -2.70 10.03
C HIS A 150 22.69 -3.44 11.21
N ILE A 151 21.57 -2.93 11.72
CA ILE A 151 20.68 -3.66 12.61
C ILE A 151 19.23 -3.28 12.33
N LYS A 152 18.36 -4.28 12.19
CA LYS A 152 16.93 -4.09 11.95
C LYS A 152 16.11 -5.21 12.57
N ALA A 153 15.31 -4.88 13.58
CA ALA A 153 14.36 -5.83 14.15
C ALA A 153 13.26 -6.22 13.15
N LYS A 154 12.89 -7.50 13.14
CA LYS A 154 11.85 -8.05 12.28
C LYS A 154 10.47 -7.84 12.90
N ARG A 155 9.51 -7.49 12.06
CA ARG A 155 8.12 -7.24 12.43
C ARG A 155 7.18 -8.01 11.51
N LEU A 156 6.05 -8.44 12.07
CA LEU A 156 4.88 -8.86 11.31
C LEU A 156 4.11 -7.62 10.86
N HIS A 157 3.77 -7.59 9.57
CA HIS A 157 3.00 -6.51 8.98
C HIS A 157 1.74 -7.05 8.31
N CYS A 158 0.58 -6.48 8.61
CA CYS A 158 -0.63 -6.69 7.80
C CYS A 158 -0.62 -5.86 6.50
N TRP A 159 0.40 -5.01 6.34
CA TRP A 159 0.60 -4.20 5.14
C TRP A 159 -0.59 -3.35 4.71
N SER A 160 -1.33 -2.85 5.71
CA SER A 160 -2.47 -1.96 5.53
C SER A 160 -2.16 -0.58 6.09
N LEU A 161 -2.59 0.44 5.35
CA LEU A 161 -2.54 1.83 5.80
C LEU A 161 -3.47 2.10 6.98
N ARG A 162 -4.50 1.25 7.23
CA ARG A 162 -5.36 1.38 8.42
C ARG A 162 -4.64 1.04 9.72
N CYS A 163 -3.61 0.20 9.64
CA CYS A 163 -2.90 -0.30 10.83
C CYS A 163 -1.92 0.75 11.39
N PRO A 164 -2.06 1.19 12.65
CA PRO A 164 -1.15 2.15 13.25
C PRO A 164 0.30 1.67 13.36
N LEU A 165 0.55 0.36 13.38
CA LEU A 165 1.91 -0.19 13.43
C LEU A 165 2.54 -0.40 12.05
N CYS A 166 1.74 -0.51 10.99
CA CYS A 166 2.23 -0.87 9.65
C CYS A 166 2.08 0.25 8.62
N MET A 167 1.38 1.34 8.95
CA MET A 167 1.04 2.38 8.00
C MET A 167 2.27 2.96 7.29
N ASN A 168 3.32 3.32 8.04
CA ASN A 168 4.54 3.91 7.45
C ASN A 168 5.25 2.95 6.49
N ASP A 169 5.45 1.70 6.91
CA ASP A 169 6.05 0.67 6.05
C ASP A 169 5.19 0.41 4.82
N THR A 170 3.87 0.46 4.97
CA THR A 170 2.92 0.30 3.87
C THR A 170 3.00 1.48 2.89
N ALA A 171 3.04 2.71 3.39
CA ALA A 171 3.17 3.92 2.60
C ALA A 171 4.50 3.94 1.82
N ILE A 172 5.62 3.56 2.47
CA ILE A 172 6.92 3.43 1.81
C ILE A 172 6.89 2.34 0.74
N ARG A 173 6.31 1.18 1.04
CA ARG A 173 6.16 0.08 0.08
C ARG A 173 5.31 0.49 -1.12
N ASP A 174 4.23 1.22 -0.91
CA ASP A 174 3.38 1.70 -1.99
C ASP A 174 4.11 2.78 -2.81
N GLY A 175 4.90 3.64 -2.16
CA GLY A 175 5.85 4.53 -2.83
C GLY A 175 6.87 3.79 -3.70
N MET A 176 7.40 2.65 -3.24
CA MET A 176 8.30 1.80 -4.05
C MET A 176 7.60 1.22 -5.28
N LYS A 177 6.33 0.80 -5.15
CA LYS A 177 5.55 0.29 -6.28
C LYS A 177 5.29 1.39 -7.31
N VAL A 178 4.95 2.59 -6.87
CA VAL A 178 4.77 3.76 -7.76
C VAL A 178 6.08 4.13 -8.44
N GLU A 179 7.17 4.23 -7.69
CA GLU A 179 8.50 4.52 -8.24
C GLU A 179 8.90 3.47 -9.29
N LYS A 180 8.78 2.18 -8.98
CA LYS A 180 9.05 1.09 -9.94
C LYS A 180 8.22 1.28 -11.23
N HIS A 181 6.94 1.59 -11.11
CA HIS A 181 6.06 1.79 -12.26
C HIS A 181 6.43 3.03 -13.09
N PHE A 182 6.79 4.14 -12.44
CA PHE A 182 7.21 5.38 -13.09
C PHE A 182 8.56 5.20 -13.80
N ARG A 183 9.51 4.51 -13.16
CA ARG A 183 10.82 4.22 -13.74
C ARG A 183 10.70 3.31 -14.97
N TYR A 184 9.81 2.32 -14.97
CA TYR A 184 9.57 1.51 -16.17
C TYR A 184 9.17 2.38 -17.36
N HIS A 185 8.20 3.25 -17.13
CA HIS A 185 7.69 4.14 -18.16
C HIS A 185 8.77 5.10 -18.67
N GLU A 186 9.53 5.72 -17.77
CA GLU A 186 10.65 6.59 -18.09
C GLU A 186 11.75 5.86 -18.88
N THR A 187 12.17 4.67 -18.45
CA THR A 187 13.19 3.86 -19.15
C THR A 187 12.74 3.47 -20.55
N ILE A 188 11.50 3.00 -20.71
CA ILE A 188 10.97 2.62 -22.03
C ILE A 188 10.89 3.84 -22.96
N TRP A 189 10.44 4.99 -22.46
CA TRP A 189 10.41 6.23 -23.25
C TRP A 189 11.79 6.64 -23.74
N ARG A 190 12.79 6.69 -22.86
CA ARG A 190 14.17 7.01 -23.25
C ARG A 190 14.70 6.05 -24.30
N LYS A 191 14.49 4.74 -24.11
CA LYS A 191 14.95 3.71 -25.05
C LYS A 191 14.24 3.79 -26.40
N SER A 192 13.00 4.25 -26.43
CA SER A 192 12.27 4.54 -27.66
C SER A 192 12.68 5.84 -28.36
N GLY A 193 13.67 6.56 -27.84
CA GLY A 193 14.13 7.85 -28.36
C GLY A 193 13.19 9.02 -28.07
N GLN A 194 12.24 8.83 -27.15
CA GLN A 194 11.29 9.87 -26.74
C GLN A 194 11.87 10.68 -25.58
N GLU A 195 11.63 11.99 -25.60
CA GLU A 195 11.92 12.86 -24.47
C GLU A 195 10.94 12.57 -23.32
N VAL A 196 11.48 12.39 -22.11
CA VAL A 196 10.66 12.20 -20.92
C VAL A 196 10.26 13.58 -20.38
N PRO A 197 8.95 13.94 -20.37
CA PRO A 197 8.46 15.16 -19.75
C PRO A 197 8.85 15.25 -18.27
N PRO A 198 8.91 16.45 -17.68
CA PRO A 198 9.29 16.61 -16.29
C PRO A 198 8.26 15.96 -15.36
N LEU A 199 8.76 15.41 -14.26
CA LEU A 199 7.94 14.90 -13.18
C LEU A 199 7.59 16.04 -12.21
N GLY A 200 6.32 16.19 -11.87
CA GLY A 200 5.86 17.20 -10.92
C GLY A 200 4.84 16.66 -9.92
N HIS A 201 4.88 17.20 -8.71
CA HIS A 201 3.85 17.02 -7.69
C HIS A 201 2.90 18.21 -7.74
N TRP A 202 1.63 17.93 -8.05
CA TRP A 202 0.57 18.91 -8.19
C TRP A 202 -0.53 18.66 -7.17
N VAL A 203 -1.13 19.73 -6.68
CA VAL A 203 -2.36 19.69 -5.88
C VAL A 203 -3.47 20.36 -6.66
N ILE A 204 -4.59 19.66 -6.77
CA ILE A 204 -5.81 20.12 -7.42
C ILE A 204 -6.92 20.11 -6.36
N SER A 205 -7.60 21.24 -6.18
CA SER A 205 -8.74 21.35 -5.27
C SER A 205 -9.94 21.91 -6.04
N PRO A 206 -11.05 21.17 -6.14
CA PRO A 206 -12.28 21.69 -6.71
C PRO A 206 -12.95 22.69 -5.75
N PRO A 207 -14.00 23.41 -6.20
CA PRO A 207 -14.89 24.16 -5.31
C PRO A 207 -15.38 23.27 -4.17
N GLN A 208 -15.14 23.69 -2.93
CA GLN A 208 -15.17 22.79 -1.77
C GLN A 208 -16.55 22.20 -1.49
N GLU A 209 -17.62 23.00 -1.53
CA GLU A 209 -18.97 22.50 -1.28
C GLU A 209 -19.43 21.49 -2.33
N TRP A 210 -19.06 21.71 -3.59
CA TRP A 210 -19.30 20.76 -4.65
C TRP A 210 -18.44 19.49 -4.48
N ALA A 211 -17.16 19.62 -4.15
CA ALA A 211 -16.29 18.47 -3.92
C ALA A 211 -16.78 17.60 -2.77
N LYS A 212 -17.19 18.20 -1.65
CA LYS A 212 -17.75 17.49 -0.49
C LYS A 212 -18.97 16.65 -0.85
N CYS A 213 -19.81 17.15 -1.75
CA CYS A 213 -20.92 16.40 -2.34
C CYS A 213 -20.41 15.19 -3.13
N MET A 214 -19.56 15.43 -4.12
CA MET A 214 -19.12 14.40 -5.05
C MET A 214 -18.33 13.25 -4.42
N VAL A 215 -17.82 13.40 -3.20
CA VAL A 215 -17.05 12.35 -2.52
C VAL A 215 -17.87 11.51 -1.54
N GLN A 216 -19.21 11.66 -1.53
CA GLN A 216 -20.07 10.91 -0.61
C GLN A 216 -20.43 9.51 -1.12
N ASP A 217 -20.48 9.29 -2.42
CA ASP A 217 -20.77 8.00 -3.02
C ASP A 217 -19.77 7.66 -4.14
N LYS A 218 -19.71 6.37 -4.48
CA LYS A 218 -18.70 5.84 -5.39
C LYS A 218 -18.84 6.38 -6.81
N GLU A 219 -20.06 6.51 -7.32
CA GLU A 219 -20.31 6.93 -8.70
C GLU A 219 -19.87 8.38 -8.92
N HIS A 220 -20.30 9.29 -8.04
CA HIS A 220 -19.92 10.70 -8.12
C HIS A 220 -18.42 10.88 -7.85
N TYR A 221 -17.83 10.10 -6.93
CA TYR A 221 -16.39 10.16 -6.69
C TYR A 221 -15.61 9.76 -7.94
N ASP A 222 -16.06 8.72 -8.64
CA ASP A 222 -15.45 8.25 -9.88
C ASP A 222 -15.58 9.29 -11.01
N ALA A 223 -16.74 9.94 -11.13
CA ALA A 223 -16.94 11.04 -12.08
C ALA A 223 -16.03 12.24 -11.78
N LEU A 224 -15.90 12.66 -10.52
CA LEU A 224 -14.98 13.72 -10.11
C LEU A 224 -13.53 13.35 -10.42
N TYR A 225 -13.12 12.12 -10.11
CA TYR A 225 -11.78 11.63 -10.39
C TYR A 225 -11.48 11.63 -11.90
N GLN A 226 -12.44 11.17 -12.72
CA GLN A 226 -12.30 11.16 -14.17
C GLN A 226 -12.21 12.58 -14.73
N LEU A 227 -13.03 13.52 -14.23
CA LEU A 227 -12.96 14.93 -14.63
C LEU A 227 -11.57 15.51 -14.35
N ILE A 228 -11.04 15.29 -13.13
CA ILE A 228 -9.72 15.79 -12.74
C ILE A 228 -8.61 15.23 -13.64
N THR A 229 -8.61 13.92 -13.83
CA THR A 229 -7.56 13.27 -14.62
C THR A 229 -7.64 13.64 -16.10
N SER A 230 -8.84 13.76 -16.66
CA SER A 230 -9.06 14.22 -18.03
C SER A 230 -8.62 15.67 -18.21
N ALA A 231 -8.98 16.56 -17.28
CA ALA A 231 -8.54 17.95 -17.30
C ALA A 231 -7.01 18.06 -17.20
N LEU A 232 -6.36 17.32 -16.30
CA LEU A 232 -4.90 17.32 -16.23
C LEU A 232 -4.26 16.88 -17.55
N GLN A 233 -4.82 15.87 -18.24
CA GLN A 233 -4.34 15.44 -19.55
C GLN A 233 -4.54 16.49 -20.63
N GLU A 234 -5.73 17.11 -20.69
CA GLU A 234 -6.05 18.17 -21.63
C GLU A 234 -5.09 19.37 -21.50
N PHE A 235 -4.71 19.72 -20.28
CA PHE A 235 -3.81 20.83 -19.98
C PHE A 235 -2.33 20.44 -19.91
N GLY A 236 -1.93 19.29 -20.46
CA GLY A 236 -0.52 18.96 -20.76
C GLY A 236 0.12 17.85 -19.91
N ALA A 237 -0.64 17.14 -19.09
CA ALA A 237 -0.15 15.93 -18.44
C ALA A 237 -0.16 14.72 -19.38
N SER A 238 0.92 13.94 -19.38
CA SER A 238 0.96 12.67 -20.14
C SER A 238 0.34 11.51 -19.37
N GLY A 239 0.49 11.51 -18.04
CA GLY A 239 0.02 10.45 -17.16
C GLY A 239 0.55 10.63 -15.74
N GLY A 240 -0.08 9.97 -14.78
CA GLY A 240 0.29 10.09 -13.37
C GLY A 240 -0.41 9.11 -12.46
N ILE A 241 -0.19 9.31 -11.16
CA ILE A 241 -1.00 8.75 -10.08
C ILE A 241 -1.67 9.92 -9.35
N THR A 242 -2.96 9.78 -9.07
CA THR A 242 -3.71 10.75 -8.27
C THR A 242 -4.22 10.08 -7.01
N ILE A 243 -3.91 10.70 -5.88
CA ILE A 243 -4.22 10.28 -4.51
C ILE A 243 -5.18 11.31 -3.93
N PHE A 244 -6.28 10.83 -3.34
CA PHE A 244 -7.30 11.69 -2.76
C PHE A 244 -7.06 11.94 -1.27
N HIS A 245 -7.30 13.18 -0.85
CA HIS A 245 -7.15 13.67 0.51
C HIS A 245 -8.45 14.33 0.94
N PRO A 246 -9.24 13.70 1.82
CA PRO A 246 -10.53 14.24 2.27
C PRO A 246 -10.34 15.42 3.22
N TRP A 247 -9.23 15.46 3.95
CA TRP A 247 -8.95 16.44 4.99
C TRP A 247 -7.71 17.25 4.69
N ARG A 248 -7.73 18.53 5.09
CA ARG A 248 -6.59 19.44 5.04
C ARG A 248 -6.25 19.92 6.45
N GLN A 249 -4.96 20.00 6.76
CA GLN A 249 -4.47 20.59 7.98
C GLN A 249 -4.48 22.12 7.90
N PHE A 250 -5.08 22.79 8.89
CA PHE A 250 -5.08 24.26 9.03
C PHE A 250 -4.14 24.71 10.17
N GLU A 251 -3.90 26.03 10.27
CA GLU A 251 -2.89 26.69 11.13
C GLU A 251 -3.00 26.37 12.64
N GLN A 252 -4.09 25.76 13.09
CA GLN A 252 -4.36 25.40 14.50
C GLN A 252 -4.33 23.88 14.76
N LEU A 253 -3.68 23.10 13.89
CA LEU A 253 -3.65 21.63 13.97
C LEU A 253 -5.03 20.97 13.82
N GLU A 254 -6.01 21.70 13.29
CA GLU A 254 -7.32 21.14 12.96
C GLU A 254 -7.31 20.53 11.56
N TRP A 255 -7.81 19.29 11.44
CA TRP A 255 -8.06 18.63 10.16
C TRP A 255 -9.50 18.87 9.74
N LYS A 256 -9.70 19.77 8.77
CA LYS A 256 -11.02 20.11 8.24
C LYS A 256 -11.30 19.30 6.99
N PHE A 257 -12.55 18.89 6.82
CA PHE A 257 -13.03 18.18 5.64
C PHE A 257 -12.98 19.14 4.44
N SER A 258 -11.90 19.02 3.67
CA SER A 258 -11.53 19.89 2.57
C SER A 258 -10.96 19.03 1.44
N PRO A 259 -11.84 18.39 0.65
CA PRO A 259 -11.45 17.45 -0.39
C PRO A 259 -10.48 18.06 -1.40
N HIS A 260 -9.34 17.38 -1.63
CA HIS A 260 -8.34 17.75 -2.62
C HIS A 260 -7.56 16.52 -3.12
N PHE A 261 -6.79 16.71 -4.19
CA PHE A 261 -6.13 15.63 -4.91
C PHE A 261 -4.65 15.96 -5.10
N HIS A 262 -3.79 15.09 -4.57
CA HIS A 262 -2.36 15.11 -4.85
C HIS A 262 -2.10 14.25 -6.10
N SER A 263 -1.49 14.84 -7.12
CA SER A 263 -1.12 14.15 -8.35
C SER A 263 0.39 14.20 -8.55
N LEU A 264 1.02 13.04 -8.63
CA LEU A 264 2.40 12.92 -9.10
C LEU A 264 2.34 12.47 -10.55
N LEU A 265 2.79 13.33 -11.47
CA LEU A 265 2.53 13.17 -12.91
C LEU A 265 3.69 13.66 -13.77
N PHE A 266 3.78 13.13 -14.98
CA PHE A 266 4.66 13.63 -16.05
C PHE A 266 3.92 14.65 -16.91
N GLY A 267 4.54 15.79 -17.20
CA GLY A 267 4.02 16.77 -18.15
C GLY A 267 4.23 18.23 -17.78
N PHE A 268 3.95 19.11 -18.74
CA PHE A 268 3.97 20.56 -18.58
C PHE A 268 2.54 21.07 -18.48
N ILE A 269 2.10 21.42 -17.27
CA ILE A 269 0.71 21.82 -17.06
C ILE A 269 0.52 23.30 -17.39
N ASP A 270 -0.37 23.60 -18.35
CA ASP A 270 -0.86 24.96 -18.59
C ASP A 270 -1.84 25.38 -17.48
N THR A 271 -1.29 25.89 -16.38
CA THR A 271 -2.10 26.35 -15.25
C THR A 271 -2.97 27.57 -15.57
N THR A 272 -2.60 28.36 -16.57
CA THR A 272 -3.37 29.55 -16.97
C THR A 272 -4.60 29.14 -17.75
N GLY A 273 -4.44 28.26 -18.74
CA GLY A 273 -5.54 27.64 -19.46
C GLY A 273 -6.46 26.88 -18.52
N PHE A 274 -5.90 26.08 -17.59
CA PHE A 274 -6.67 25.30 -16.63
C PHE A 274 -7.58 26.20 -15.79
N ARG A 275 -7.05 27.28 -15.20
CA ARG A 275 -7.85 28.20 -14.35
C ARG A 275 -8.91 28.96 -15.15
N LYS A 276 -8.67 29.21 -16.43
CA LYS A 276 -9.66 29.83 -17.33
C LYS A 276 -10.81 28.87 -17.65
N ALA A 277 -10.51 27.59 -17.88
CA ALA A 277 -11.52 26.57 -18.17
C ALA A 277 -12.29 26.10 -16.92
N PHE A 278 -11.64 26.11 -15.76
CA PHE A 278 -12.20 25.64 -14.49
C PHE A 278 -12.20 26.77 -13.44
N PRO A 279 -13.08 27.79 -13.58
CA PRO A 279 -13.13 28.89 -12.63
C PRO A 279 -13.47 28.40 -11.22
N GLY A 280 -12.77 28.94 -10.21
CA GLY A 280 -12.94 28.54 -8.80
C GLY A 280 -12.16 27.30 -8.37
N TRP A 281 -11.51 26.59 -9.31
CA TRP A 281 -10.60 25.50 -8.97
C TRP A 281 -9.22 26.03 -8.61
N VAL A 282 -8.58 25.36 -7.65
CA VAL A 282 -7.18 25.62 -7.28
C VAL A 282 -6.30 24.55 -7.91
N ILE A 283 -5.28 24.99 -8.65
CA ILE A 283 -4.19 24.14 -9.14
C ILE A 283 -2.85 24.75 -8.73
N LYS A 284 -1.99 23.97 -8.09
CA LYS A 284 -0.69 24.41 -7.57
C LYS A 284 0.37 23.32 -7.74
N LYS A 285 1.55 23.67 -8.24
CA LYS A 285 2.74 22.81 -8.16
C LYS A 285 3.35 22.93 -6.77
N ILE A 286 3.54 21.79 -6.11
CA ILE A 286 4.21 21.71 -4.82
C ILE A 286 5.72 21.69 -5.08
N HIS A 287 6.48 22.48 -4.30
CA HIS A 287 7.90 22.74 -4.53
C HIS A 287 8.20 23.17 -5.98
N ALA A 288 7.57 24.26 -6.44
CA ALA A 288 7.63 24.64 -7.86
C ALA A 288 9.06 24.86 -8.40
N GLU A 289 9.94 25.35 -7.54
CA GLU A 289 11.36 25.66 -7.80
C GLU A 289 12.28 24.44 -7.69
N GLU A 290 11.79 23.32 -7.13
CA GLU A 290 12.60 22.12 -6.90
C GLU A 290 12.12 20.96 -7.78
N GLY A 291 13.06 20.10 -8.17
CA GLY A 291 12.74 18.81 -8.77
C GLY A 291 12.29 17.80 -7.72
N ILE A 292 11.52 16.80 -8.14
CA ILE A 292 11.17 15.67 -7.25
C ILE A 292 12.45 14.87 -6.94
N GLN A 293 12.94 14.99 -5.71
CA GLN A 293 14.15 14.27 -5.26
C GLN A 293 13.92 12.77 -5.13
N SER A 294 12.74 12.35 -4.67
CA SER A 294 12.42 10.93 -4.48
C SER A 294 10.93 10.65 -4.66
N ILE A 295 10.59 9.96 -5.76
CA ILE A 295 9.22 9.50 -6.06
C ILE A 295 8.65 8.70 -4.88
N ARG A 296 9.46 7.78 -4.35
CA ARG A 296 9.08 6.90 -3.25
C ARG A 296 8.72 7.67 -1.99
N HIS A 297 9.58 8.60 -1.55
CA HIS A 297 9.31 9.36 -0.33
C HIS A 297 8.16 10.34 -0.52
N THR A 298 8.04 10.98 -1.69
CA THR A 298 6.89 11.85 -2.00
C THR A 298 5.58 11.07 -1.92
N ILE A 299 5.48 9.90 -2.56
CA ILE A 299 4.27 9.07 -2.50
C ILE A 299 4.01 8.54 -1.09
N ALA A 300 5.06 8.11 -0.37
CA ALA A 300 4.92 7.64 0.99
C ALA A 300 4.38 8.74 1.92
N TYR A 301 4.93 9.95 1.82
CA TYR A 301 4.45 11.11 2.54
C TYR A 301 2.97 11.38 2.22
N ILE A 302 2.61 11.48 0.94
CA ILE A 302 1.22 11.72 0.51
C ILE A 302 0.28 10.61 1.00
N SER A 303 0.77 9.36 1.07
CA SER A 303 -0.01 8.19 1.50
C SER A 303 -0.28 8.16 3.01
N THR A 304 0.48 8.89 3.83
CA THR A 304 0.32 8.91 5.31
C THR A 304 -0.94 9.60 5.79
N HIS A 305 -1.57 10.40 4.93
CA HIS A 305 -2.78 11.17 5.24
C HIS A 305 -3.82 11.09 4.10
N GLN A 306 -3.71 10.10 3.21
CA GLN A 306 -4.68 9.89 2.14
C GLN A 306 -6.03 9.40 2.69
N GLY A 307 -7.12 9.69 1.98
CA GLY A 307 -8.42 9.13 2.30
C GLY A 307 -8.48 7.65 2.00
N LEU A 308 -8.72 6.83 3.03
CA LEU A 308 -9.04 5.41 2.87
C LEU A 308 -10.56 5.28 2.75
N GLY A 309 -11.08 5.37 1.53
CA GLY A 309 -12.51 5.25 1.25
C GLY A 309 -12.95 3.79 1.23
N ILE A 310 -14.02 3.49 1.93
CA ILE A 310 -14.73 2.21 1.91
C ILE A 310 -16.13 2.51 1.41
N HIS A 311 -16.54 1.94 0.29
CA HIS A 311 -17.93 2.02 -0.14
C HIS A 311 -18.63 0.69 0.12
N GLU A 312 -19.92 0.75 0.38
CA GLU A 312 -20.76 -0.44 0.42
C GLU A 312 -20.97 -0.97 -1.00
N ARG A 313 -21.13 -2.28 -1.12
CA ARG A 313 -21.45 -2.98 -2.37
C ARG A 313 -22.78 -3.68 -2.17
N SER A 314 -23.65 -3.62 -3.17
CA SER A 314 -24.83 -4.47 -3.21
C SER A 314 -24.42 -5.94 -3.10
N ALA A 315 -25.18 -6.70 -2.31
CA ALA A 315 -25.01 -8.15 -2.23
C ALA A 315 -25.21 -8.83 -3.59
N ASP A 316 -25.99 -8.22 -4.48
CA ASP A 316 -26.25 -8.70 -5.84
C ASP A 316 -25.03 -8.53 -6.77
N ASP A 317 -24.11 -7.62 -6.43
CA ASP A 317 -22.85 -7.40 -7.17
C ASP A 317 -21.74 -8.36 -6.75
N VAL A 318 -21.97 -9.19 -5.73
CA VAL A 318 -21.01 -10.14 -5.20
C VAL A 318 -21.26 -11.50 -5.84
N ASP A 319 -20.27 -12.00 -6.57
CA ASP A 319 -20.25 -13.39 -7.03
C ASP A 319 -19.86 -14.29 -5.86
N TRP A 320 -20.85 -14.60 -5.01
CA TRP A 320 -20.66 -15.35 -3.76
C TRP A 320 -20.05 -16.74 -4.02
N ASP A 321 -20.46 -17.39 -5.10
CA ASP A 321 -19.96 -18.71 -5.48
C ASP A 321 -18.48 -18.62 -5.85
N LEU A 322 -18.10 -17.69 -6.73
CA LEU A 322 -16.69 -17.51 -7.11
C LEU A 322 -15.84 -17.04 -5.93
N ASP A 323 -16.36 -16.16 -5.07
CA ASP A 323 -15.64 -15.66 -3.89
C ASP A 323 -15.45 -16.74 -2.82
N PHE A 324 -16.41 -17.66 -2.68
CA PHE A 324 -16.28 -18.83 -1.84
C PHE A 324 -15.26 -19.80 -2.45
N LEU A 325 -15.40 -20.13 -3.73
CA LEU A 325 -14.45 -21.02 -4.41
C LEU A 325 -13.02 -20.47 -4.38
N ASP A 326 -12.80 -19.17 -4.59
CA ASP A 326 -11.48 -18.53 -4.52
C ASP A 326 -10.93 -18.53 -3.08
N HIS A 327 -11.80 -18.49 -2.07
CA HIS A 327 -11.37 -18.66 -0.69
C HIS A 327 -10.87 -20.09 -0.43
N MET A 328 -11.61 -21.08 -0.93
CA MET A 328 -11.27 -22.50 -0.79
C MET A 328 -10.05 -22.90 -1.63
N ILE A 329 -9.86 -22.23 -2.77
CA ILE A 329 -8.79 -22.46 -3.74
C ILE A 329 -8.24 -21.08 -4.15
N PRO A 330 -7.30 -20.50 -3.38
CA PRO A 330 -6.76 -19.17 -3.65
C PRO A 330 -6.19 -19.03 -5.07
N GLY A 331 -6.70 -18.07 -5.84
CA GLY A 331 -6.16 -17.68 -7.14
C GLY A 331 -7.12 -17.81 -8.33
N LEU A 332 -8.34 -18.35 -8.13
CA LEU A 332 -9.41 -18.43 -9.13
C LEU A 332 -9.79 -17.05 -9.70
N LYS A 333 -9.77 -16.00 -8.88
CA LYS A 333 -10.08 -14.62 -9.35
C LYS A 333 -8.91 -13.91 -10.01
N SER A 334 -7.75 -14.55 -10.17
CA SER A 334 -6.62 -13.88 -10.80
C SER A 334 -6.89 -13.64 -12.30
N LYS A 335 -6.52 -12.45 -12.80
CA LYS A 335 -6.85 -12.01 -14.17
C LYS A 335 -6.31 -12.92 -15.30
N ASP A 336 -5.35 -13.77 -14.96
CA ASP A 336 -4.67 -14.69 -15.89
C ASP A 336 -4.92 -16.17 -15.50
N ALA A 337 -5.83 -16.44 -14.55
CA ALA A 337 -6.22 -17.78 -14.19
C ALA A 337 -7.10 -18.40 -15.29
N HIS A 338 -6.61 -19.49 -15.88
CA HIS A 338 -7.41 -20.41 -16.67
C HIS A 338 -7.47 -21.72 -15.90
N PHE A 339 -8.56 -21.94 -15.18
CA PHE A 339 -8.84 -23.22 -14.55
C PHE A 339 -9.84 -23.97 -15.43
N SER A 340 -9.42 -25.14 -15.92
CA SER A 340 -10.32 -26.13 -16.52
C SER A 340 -10.96 -26.98 -15.42
N GLU A 341 -12.10 -27.61 -15.71
CA GLU A 341 -12.73 -28.61 -14.83
C GLU A 341 -11.75 -29.73 -14.44
N LYS A 342 -10.80 -30.05 -15.34
CA LYS A 342 -9.72 -30.98 -15.07
C LYS A 342 -8.70 -30.47 -14.04
N ASP A 343 -8.41 -29.17 -14.02
CA ASP A 343 -7.53 -28.58 -13.00
C ASP A 343 -8.17 -28.65 -11.59
N TYR A 344 -9.50 -28.57 -11.51
CA TYR A 344 -10.27 -28.83 -10.29
C TYR A 344 -10.17 -30.30 -9.86
N GLU A 345 -10.34 -31.24 -10.79
CA GLU A 345 -10.15 -32.67 -10.49
C GLU A 345 -8.71 -32.99 -10.07
N ASP A 346 -7.71 -32.40 -10.72
CA ASP A 346 -6.30 -32.65 -10.43
C ASP A 346 -5.86 -32.02 -9.10
N LEU A 347 -6.37 -30.85 -8.72
CA LEU A 347 -6.14 -30.25 -7.40
C LEU A 347 -6.86 -31.00 -6.26
N SER A 348 -7.96 -31.69 -6.57
CA SER A 348 -8.76 -32.48 -5.62
C SER A 348 -8.35 -33.96 -5.55
N ARG A 349 -7.66 -34.50 -6.57
CA ARG A 349 -7.15 -35.88 -6.57
C ARG A 349 -6.20 -36.12 -5.41
N ASN A 350 -6.45 -37.19 -4.66
CA ASN A 350 -5.72 -37.62 -3.46
C ASN A 350 -5.80 -36.69 -2.24
N ARG A 351 -6.51 -35.56 -2.33
CA ARG A 351 -6.91 -34.74 -1.18
C ARG A 351 -8.34 -35.13 -0.80
N GLY A 352 -8.51 -36.27 -0.13
CA GLY A 352 -9.84 -36.81 0.20
C GLY A 352 -10.75 -35.75 0.81
N ARG A 353 -11.83 -35.36 0.10
CA ARG A 353 -12.91 -34.43 0.51
C ARG A 353 -12.56 -33.33 1.55
N MET A 354 -11.38 -32.74 1.49
CA MET A 354 -11.06 -31.53 2.25
C MET A 354 -10.61 -30.45 1.29
N VAL A 355 -11.56 -30.01 0.48
CA VAL A 355 -11.61 -28.63 0.03
C VAL A 355 -11.91 -27.82 1.29
N GLY A 356 -10.87 -27.20 1.85
CA GLY A 356 -10.82 -26.23 2.96
C GLY A 356 -11.57 -26.60 4.25
N ASP A 357 -10.86 -26.74 5.36
CA ASP A 357 -11.49 -26.62 6.67
C ASP A 357 -12.07 -25.20 6.81
N VAL A 358 -13.40 -25.09 6.84
CA VAL A 358 -14.12 -23.82 6.97
C VAL A 358 -14.50 -23.50 8.42
N THR A 359 -14.12 -24.37 9.36
CA THR A 359 -14.53 -24.27 10.78
C THR A 359 -13.97 -23.01 11.44
N ASP A 360 -12.79 -22.58 11.01
CA ASP A 360 -12.11 -21.36 11.51
C ASP A 360 -12.43 -20.10 10.69
N ILE A 361 -13.38 -20.16 9.74
CA ILE A 361 -13.80 -18.97 9.00
C ILE A 361 -14.70 -18.12 9.89
N ASP A 362 -14.27 -16.88 10.15
CA ASP A 362 -15.17 -15.83 10.61
C ASP A 362 -16.09 -15.42 9.44
N TRP A 363 -17.25 -16.08 9.36
CA TRP A 363 -18.22 -15.86 8.29
C TRP A 363 -18.76 -14.43 8.25
N LEU A 364 -18.80 -13.74 9.40
CA LEU A 364 -19.22 -12.35 9.45
C LEU A 364 -18.14 -11.46 8.82
N GLU A 365 -16.87 -11.59 9.24
CA GLU A 365 -15.76 -10.84 8.61
C GLU A 365 -15.66 -11.16 7.12
N TRP A 366 -15.76 -12.44 6.73
CA TRP A 366 -15.70 -12.89 5.34
C TRP A 366 -16.80 -12.24 4.48
N THR A 367 -18.04 -12.21 4.97
CA THR A 367 -19.19 -11.62 4.26
C THR A 367 -19.04 -10.10 4.18
N MET A 368 -18.73 -9.45 5.31
CA MET A 368 -18.58 -8.00 5.39
C MET A 368 -17.44 -7.49 4.50
N ASP A 369 -16.34 -8.24 4.37
CA ASP A 369 -15.23 -7.88 3.49
C ASP A 369 -15.62 -7.86 2.00
N ARG A 370 -16.63 -8.63 1.58
CA ARG A 370 -17.09 -8.71 0.18
C ARG A 370 -18.13 -7.66 -0.16
N LEU A 371 -18.93 -7.30 0.83
CA LEU A 371 -19.87 -6.17 0.80
C LEU A 371 -19.16 -4.80 0.91
N ARG A 372 -17.83 -4.79 1.05
CA ARG A 372 -17.02 -3.58 1.12
C ARG A 372 -16.10 -3.47 -0.08
N GLY A 373 -16.09 -2.29 -0.70
CA GLY A 373 -15.16 -1.94 -1.76
C GLY A 373 -14.17 -0.87 -1.30
N ASP A 374 -12.87 -1.15 -1.41
CA ASP A 374 -11.84 -0.13 -1.14
C ASP A 374 -11.68 0.81 -2.33
N ILE A 375 -11.71 2.12 -2.06
CA ILE A 375 -11.30 3.14 -3.04
C ILE A 375 -9.78 3.14 -3.15
N ARG A 376 -9.30 2.68 -4.30
CA ARG A 376 -7.87 2.59 -4.60
C ARG A 376 -7.39 3.81 -5.38
N CYS A 377 -6.16 4.23 -5.08
CA CYS A 377 -5.41 5.14 -5.94
C CYS A 377 -5.32 4.57 -7.37
N ARG A 378 -5.50 5.43 -8.37
CA ARG A 378 -5.50 5.01 -9.78
C ARG A 378 -4.34 5.67 -10.52
N TYR A 379 -3.80 4.91 -11.46
CA TYR A 379 -2.87 5.42 -12.45
C TYR A 379 -3.66 5.75 -13.71
N TRP A 380 -3.32 6.84 -14.38
CA TRP A 380 -4.05 7.34 -15.53
C TRP A 380 -3.09 7.79 -16.64
N GLY A 381 -3.65 8.10 -17.81
CA GLY A 381 -2.88 8.45 -19.00
C GLY A 381 -1.90 7.36 -19.41
N SER A 382 -0.69 7.76 -19.80
CA SER A 382 0.39 6.86 -20.21
C SER A 382 0.88 5.91 -19.12
N LEU A 383 0.62 6.24 -17.84
CA LEU A 383 0.96 5.43 -16.68
C LEU A 383 -0.17 4.48 -16.24
N SER A 384 -1.33 4.46 -16.90
CA SER A 384 -2.41 3.54 -16.51
C SER A 384 -1.97 2.07 -16.49
N LYS A 385 -2.42 1.29 -15.50
CA LYS A 385 -1.94 -0.09 -15.25
C LYS A 385 -2.04 -1.03 -16.47
N GLY A 386 -2.96 -0.77 -17.39
CA GLY A 386 -3.13 -1.54 -18.62
C GLY A 386 -2.12 -1.22 -19.72
N LYS A 387 -1.34 -0.14 -19.59
CA LYS A 387 -0.40 0.33 -20.62
C LYS A 387 0.96 -0.35 -20.57
N LEU A 388 1.31 -1.02 -19.47
CA LEU A 388 2.50 -1.86 -19.37
C LEU A 388 2.07 -3.30 -19.12
N LYS A 389 2.64 -4.22 -19.90
CA LYS A 389 2.41 -5.67 -19.80
C LYS A 389 3.72 -6.35 -19.43
N THR A 390 3.64 -7.35 -18.56
CA THR A 390 4.79 -8.19 -18.22
C THR A 390 5.03 -9.16 -19.37
N LEU A 391 6.21 -9.07 -20.01
CA LEU A 391 6.67 -9.97 -21.06
C LEU A 391 7.06 -11.32 -20.46
N ASP A 392 7.94 -11.29 -19.47
CA ASP A 392 8.39 -12.45 -18.70
C ASP A 392 8.93 -11.97 -17.33
N THR A 393 9.17 -12.93 -16.44
CA THR A 393 9.73 -12.69 -15.11
C THR A 393 10.89 -13.63 -14.87
N LYS A 394 12.09 -13.08 -14.63
CA LYS A 394 13.24 -13.86 -14.13
C LYS A 394 13.26 -13.82 -12.61
N ARG A 395 13.15 -14.98 -11.99
CA ARG A 395 13.34 -15.13 -10.54
C ARG A 395 14.82 -15.17 -10.20
N GLN A 396 15.25 -14.32 -9.29
CA GLN A 396 16.60 -14.29 -8.72
C GLN A 396 16.57 -14.68 -7.24
N TYR A 397 17.54 -15.47 -6.83
CA TYR A 397 17.75 -15.86 -5.43
C TYR A 397 18.94 -15.08 -4.90
N THR A 398 18.72 -14.27 -3.88
CA THR A 398 19.71 -13.27 -3.46
C THR A 398 20.05 -13.43 -1.99
N LEU A 399 21.35 -13.37 -1.68
CA LEU A 399 21.87 -13.18 -0.33
C LEU A 399 22.08 -11.70 -0.07
N ARG A 400 21.50 -11.20 1.02
CA ARG A 400 21.65 -9.80 1.38
C ARG A 400 22.99 -9.57 2.06
N ALA A 401 23.77 -8.66 1.52
CA ALA A 401 25.06 -8.27 2.08
C ALA A 401 24.97 -6.96 2.86
N CYS A 402 25.98 -6.67 3.65
CA CYS A 402 26.16 -5.39 4.31
C CYS A 402 26.62 -4.35 3.29
N LYS A 403 25.99 -3.17 3.27
CA LYS A 403 26.39 -2.08 2.36
C LYS A 403 27.78 -1.53 2.66
N HIS A 404 28.23 -1.63 3.91
CA HIS A 404 29.49 -1.04 4.38
C HIS A 404 30.69 -2.00 4.19
N CYS A 405 30.58 -3.24 4.66
CA CYS A 405 31.69 -4.20 4.64
C CYS A 405 31.50 -5.40 3.70
N GLY A 406 30.35 -5.52 3.02
CA GLY A 406 30.06 -6.65 2.13
C GLY A 406 29.74 -7.99 2.83
N ALA A 407 29.87 -8.07 4.16
CA ALA A 407 29.54 -9.29 4.91
C ALA A 407 28.06 -9.68 4.76
N ILE A 408 27.77 -10.97 4.69
CA ILE A 408 26.38 -11.45 4.57
C ILE A 408 25.59 -11.13 5.84
N LEU A 409 24.50 -10.40 5.68
CA LEU A 409 23.61 -10.08 6.80
C LEU A 409 22.98 -11.37 7.33
N ARG A 410 22.81 -11.43 8.65
CA ARG A 410 22.24 -12.59 9.33
C ARG A 410 21.01 -12.20 10.14
N THR A 411 20.10 -13.15 10.29
CA THR A 411 18.91 -13.07 11.15
C THR A 411 19.18 -13.84 12.42
N PHE A 412 19.02 -13.20 13.57
CA PHE A 412 19.26 -13.77 14.89
C PHE A 412 17.92 -13.98 15.62
N ASP A 413 17.72 -15.14 16.24
CA ASP A 413 16.53 -15.52 17.03
C ASP A 413 16.66 -15.06 18.50
N GLY A 414 16.95 -13.78 18.72
CA GLY A 414 17.20 -13.21 20.05
C GLY A 414 18.69 -13.06 20.38
N HIS A 415 19.00 -12.60 21.59
CA HIS A 415 20.38 -12.25 21.98
C HIS A 415 21.30 -13.47 22.20
N ASP A 416 20.72 -14.64 22.46
CA ASP A 416 21.46 -15.89 22.68
C ASP A 416 21.91 -16.55 21.36
N ASP A 417 21.31 -16.15 20.23
CA ASP A 417 21.69 -16.63 18.90
C ASP A 417 22.91 -15.85 18.39
N HIS A 418 24.08 -16.47 18.47
CA HIS A 418 25.35 -15.89 18.01
C HIS A 418 25.71 -16.34 16.59
N LEU A 419 25.06 -17.38 16.07
CA LEU A 419 25.34 -17.89 14.74
C LEU A 419 24.57 -17.10 13.69
N GLY A 420 23.26 -16.94 13.89
CA GLY A 420 22.35 -16.29 12.97
C GLY A 420 22.27 -16.95 11.58
N GLU A 421 21.12 -16.77 10.93
CA GLU A 421 20.85 -17.34 9.60
C GLU A 421 21.06 -16.31 8.48
N PRO A 422 21.75 -16.64 7.38
CA PRO A 422 21.90 -15.72 6.24
C PRO A 422 20.56 -15.16 5.76
N VAL A 423 20.53 -13.85 5.48
CA VAL A 423 19.34 -13.19 4.96
C VAL A 423 19.19 -13.51 3.48
N ARG A 424 18.29 -14.46 3.21
CA ARG A 424 17.91 -14.90 1.87
C ARG A 424 16.63 -14.22 1.43
N TYR A 425 16.55 -13.78 0.17
CA TYR A 425 15.30 -13.32 -0.41
C TYR A 425 15.20 -13.67 -1.90
N ILE A 426 13.97 -13.72 -2.39
CA ILE A 426 13.67 -13.96 -3.79
C ILE A 426 13.26 -12.63 -4.41
N GLN A 427 13.84 -12.30 -5.54
CA GLN A 427 13.50 -11.13 -6.31
C GLN A 427 12.97 -11.55 -7.68
N ASP A 428 11.72 -11.20 -7.97
CA ASP A 428 11.14 -11.35 -9.29
C ASP A 428 11.51 -10.12 -10.14
N VAL A 429 12.46 -10.33 -11.06
CA VAL A 429 12.87 -9.34 -12.06
C VAL A 429 11.90 -9.45 -13.23
N GLU A 430 10.91 -8.57 -13.22
CA GLU A 430 9.96 -8.46 -14.32
C GLU A 430 10.60 -7.73 -15.50
N VAL A 431 10.23 -8.12 -16.72
CA VAL A 431 10.45 -7.36 -17.94
C VAL A 431 9.11 -6.84 -18.43
N LYS A 432 8.99 -5.52 -18.58
CA LYS A 432 7.75 -4.87 -19.01
C LYS A 432 7.89 -4.26 -20.39
N VAL A 433 6.80 -4.32 -21.14
CA VAL A 433 6.66 -3.81 -22.51
C VAL A 433 5.36 -3.01 -22.60
N PRO A 434 5.29 -1.90 -23.36
CA PRO A 434 4.04 -1.20 -23.56
C PRO A 434 3.00 -2.09 -24.25
N ALA A 435 1.76 -1.98 -23.82
CA ALA A 435 0.67 -2.82 -24.31
C ALA A 435 0.49 -2.82 -25.84
N PRO A 436 0.63 -1.68 -26.57
CA PRO A 436 0.52 -1.68 -28.02
C PRO A 436 1.61 -2.51 -28.71
N GLN A 437 2.81 -2.57 -28.14
CA GLN A 437 3.96 -3.29 -28.68
C GLN A 437 4.04 -4.75 -28.16
N PHE A 438 3.24 -5.11 -27.16
CA PHE A 438 3.37 -6.39 -26.44
C PHE A 438 3.34 -7.62 -27.36
N ARG A 439 2.36 -7.72 -28.27
CA ARG A 439 2.23 -8.89 -29.16
C ARG A 439 3.44 -9.07 -30.07
N MET A 440 3.94 -7.97 -30.63
CA MET A 440 5.12 -7.97 -31.50
C MET A 440 6.37 -8.38 -30.72
N VAL A 441 6.64 -7.71 -29.59
CA VAL A 441 7.83 -8.00 -28.77
C VAL A 441 7.79 -9.43 -28.23
N LYS A 442 6.62 -9.91 -27.79
CA LYS A 442 6.45 -11.29 -27.33
C LYS A 442 6.77 -12.30 -28.43
N ARG A 443 6.27 -12.08 -29.66
CA ARG A 443 6.57 -12.98 -30.78
C ARG A 443 8.07 -13.04 -31.08
N GLU A 444 8.75 -11.88 -31.12
CA GLU A 444 10.19 -11.85 -31.37
C GLU A 444 10.98 -12.46 -30.21
N TYR A 445 10.56 -12.23 -28.96
CA TYR A 445 11.16 -12.85 -27.79
C TYR A 445 11.07 -14.38 -27.87
N GLU A 446 9.89 -14.95 -28.10
CA GLU A 446 9.72 -16.40 -28.21
C GLU A 446 10.49 -17.00 -29.40
N ARG A 447 10.60 -16.26 -30.52
CA ARG A 447 11.39 -16.69 -31.67
C ARG A 447 12.89 -16.75 -31.35
N LEU A 448 13.41 -15.79 -30.58
CA LEU A 448 14.84 -15.67 -30.24
C LEU A 448 15.24 -16.46 -28.99
N LYS A 449 14.27 -16.85 -28.15
CA LYS A 449 14.49 -17.50 -26.86
C LYS A 449 15.42 -18.73 -26.91
N PRO A 450 15.33 -19.63 -27.91
CA PRO A 450 16.26 -20.77 -28.00
C PRO A 450 17.71 -20.33 -28.23
N GLN A 451 17.94 -19.44 -29.20
CA GLN A 451 19.27 -18.91 -29.53
C GLN A 451 19.85 -18.13 -28.34
N MET A 452 19.04 -17.29 -27.70
CA MET A 452 19.47 -16.56 -26.50
C MET A 452 19.94 -17.51 -25.39
N LYS A 453 19.25 -18.64 -25.19
CA LYS A 453 19.63 -19.64 -24.19
C LYS A 453 20.98 -20.28 -24.53
N GLU A 454 21.25 -20.58 -25.80
CA GLU A 454 22.54 -21.09 -26.28
C GLU A 454 23.68 -20.08 -26.05
N GLU A 455 23.38 -18.78 -26.19
CA GLU A 455 24.31 -17.68 -25.96
C GLU A 455 24.43 -17.26 -24.48
N GLY A 456 23.72 -17.94 -23.56
CA GLY A 456 23.69 -17.58 -22.14
C GLY A 456 22.95 -16.27 -21.83
N MET A 457 22.15 -15.76 -22.76
CA MET A 457 21.33 -14.56 -22.60
C MET A 457 19.94 -14.91 -22.05
N ASP A 458 19.52 -14.17 -21.03
CA ASP A 458 18.18 -14.29 -20.44
C ASP A 458 17.24 -13.17 -20.92
N VAL A 459 16.02 -13.15 -20.37
CA VAL A 459 15.04 -12.11 -20.71
C VAL A 459 15.47 -10.69 -20.29
N ILE A 460 16.37 -10.55 -19.31
CA ILE A 460 16.95 -9.26 -18.91
C ILE A 460 17.92 -8.78 -19.99
N GLY A 461 18.77 -9.69 -20.50
CA GLY A 461 19.64 -9.43 -21.64
C GLY A 461 18.85 -9.01 -22.89
N PHE A 462 17.74 -9.70 -23.17
CA PHE A 462 16.82 -9.28 -24.23
C PHE A 462 16.26 -7.88 -23.98
N ALA A 463 15.76 -7.61 -22.77
CA ALA A 463 15.19 -6.31 -22.44
C ALA A 463 16.18 -5.18 -22.72
N ARG A 464 17.45 -5.32 -22.30
CA ARG A 464 18.52 -4.32 -22.52
C ARG A 464 18.70 -3.95 -24.00
N ASN A 465 18.54 -4.91 -24.91
CA ASN A 465 18.74 -4.73 -26.34
C ASN A 465 17.48 -4.30 -27.11
N VAL A 466 16.31 -4.25 -26.45
CA VAL A 466 15.04 -3.94 -27.11
C VAL A 466 14.52 -2.57 -26.67
N PRO A 467 14.28 -1.63 -27.60
CA PRO A 467 13.82 -0.26 -27.30
C PRO A 467 12.52 -0.17 -26.50
N PHE A 468 11.64 -1.17 -26.65
CA PHE A 468 10.31 -1.20 -26.05
C PHE A 468 10.21 -2.13 -24.83
N ALA A 469 11.33 -2.56 -24.29
CA ALA A 469 11.36 -3.43 -23.11
C ALA A 469 12.26 -2.82 -22.03
N ALA A 470 11.86 -2.98 -20.78
CA ALA A 470 12.68 -2.61 -19.63
C ALA A 470 12.55 -3.67 -18.55
N SER A 471 13.68 -4.02 -17.93
CA SER A 471 13.74 -4.90 -16.77
C SER A 471 13.73 -4.11 -15.46
N THR A 472 13.33 -4.75 -14.34
CA THR A 472 13.42 -4.13 -13.01
C THR A 472 14.86 -3.69 -12.67
N VAL A 473 15.87 -4.39 -13.20
CA VAL A 473 17.30 -4.10 -12.96
C VAL A 473 17.76 -2.81 -13.65
N GLU A 474 17.15 -2.46 -14.78
CA GLU A 474 17.45 -1.22 -15.53
C GLU A 474 16.87 0.05 -14.88
N LEU A 475 16.03 -0.08 -13.85
CA LEU A 475 15.26 1.05 -13.32
C LEU A 475 16.08 2.00 -12.43
N GLY A 476 17.32 1.65 -12.10
CA GLY A 476 18.13 2.41 -11.14
C GLY A 476 17.50 2.50 -9.76
N LEU A 477 16.60 1.56 -9.41
CA LEU A 477 16.04 1.50 -8.07
C LEU A 477 17.17 1.16 -7.09
N PRO A 478 17.19 1.74 -5.88
CA PRO A 478 18.23 1.48 -4.90
C PRO A 478 18.24 0.00 -4.52
N GLY A 479 19.14 -0.74 -5.16
CA GLY A 479 19.57 -2.06 -4.76
C GLY A 479 20.68 -1.97 -3.72
N ASN A 480 21.13 -3.12 -3.25
CA ASN A 480 22.42 -3.20 -2.61
C ASN A 480 23.36 -3.87 -3.60
N GLU A 481 24.34 -3.13 -4.10
CA GLU A 481 25.29 -3.62 -5.11
C GLU A 481 26.15 -4.76 -4.57
N ASN A 482 26.27 -4.87 -3.24
CA ASN A 482 26.98 -5.95 -2.58
C ASN A 482 26.14 -7.23 -2.45
N ASP A 483 24.84 -7.19 -2.74
CA ASP A 483 24.00 -8.38 -2.64
C ASP A 483 24.45 -9.43 -3.67
N ILE A 484 24.50 -10.69 -3.25
CA ILE A 484 25.01 -11.79 -4.07
C ILE A 484 23.83 -12.50 -4.73
N VAL A 485 23.77 -12.47 -6.06
CA VAL A 485 22.80 -13.23 -6.86
C VAL A 485 23.32 -14.64 -7.07
N MET A 486 22.50 -15.63 -6.72
CA MET A 486 22.81 -17.05 -6.85
C MET A 486 22.29 -17.59 -8.19
N ASP A 487 23.01 -18.56 -8.78
CA ASP A 487 22.69 -19.18 -10.08
C ASP A 487 21.50 -20.15 -10.05
N GLY A 488 20.91 -20.40 -8.87
CA GLY A 488 19.80 -21.31 -8.71
C GLY A 488 19.02 -21.08 -7.41
N PRO A 489 17.94 -21.83 -7.17
CA PRO A 489 17.31 -21.85 -5.85
C PRO A 489 18.34 -22.19 -4.79
N PHE A 490 18.19 -21.63 -3.59
CA PHE A 490 19.08 -21.94 -2.46
C PHE A 490 19.22 -23.47 -2.33
N ASP A 491 20.46 -23.98 -2.41
CA ASP A 491 20.75 -25.42 -2.44
C ASP A 491 20.11 -26.14 -1.25
N ARG A 492 19.04 -26.89 -1.55
CA ARG A 492 18.10 -27.56 -0.63
C ARG A 492 17.47 -26.63 0.43
N PRO A 493 16.17 -26.76 0.73
CA PRO A 493 15.62 -26.13 1.92
C PRO A 493 16.39 -26.69 3.11
N ASP A 494 17.12 -25.84 3.82
CA ASP A 494 17.82 -26.28 5.02
C ASP A 494 16.83 -27.02 5.93
N GLU A 495 17.34 -27.96 6.71
CA GLU A 495 16.53 -28.79 7.59
C GLU A 495 15.65 -27.93 8.52
N TYR A 496 16.07 -26.69 8.77
CA TYR A 496 15.35 -25.66 9.51
C TYR A 496 14.09 -25.13 8.78
N TYR A 497 14.12 -24.92 7.46
CA TYR A 497 12.97 -24.53 6.64
C TYR A 497 11.97 -25.68 6.52
N LEU A 498 12.46 -26.89 6.29
CA LEU A 498 11.63 -28.12 6.31
C LEU A 498 11.03 -28.36 7.71
N ARG A 499 11.75 -28.02 8.78
CA ARG A 499 11.25 -28.11 10.16
C ARG A 499 10.23 -27.03 10.48
N ARG A 500 10.34 -25.82 9.94
CA ARG A 500 9.28 -24.79 10.02
C ARG A 500 8.05 -25.19 9.24
N GLN A 501 8.20 -25.72 8.02
CA GLN A 501 7.08 -26.26 7.25
C GLN A 501 6.38 -27.39 8.01
N ARG A 502 7.13 -28.37 8.52
CA ARG A 502 6.60 -29.45 9.37
C ARG A 502 5.90 -28.93 10.63
N LYS A 503 6.39 -27.82 11.21
CA LYS A 503 5.78 -27.18 12.39
C LYS A 503 4.53 -26.35 12.04
N ALA A 504 4.47 -25.76 10.84
CA ALA A 504 3.36 -24.92 10.39
C ALA A 504 2.22 -25.72 9.74
N PHE A 505 2.53 -26.87 9.13
CA PHE A 505 1.58 -27.66 8.34
C PHE A 505 1.46 -29.12 8.79
N GLY A 506 2.07 -29.48 9.93
CA GLY A 506 2.13 -30.86 10.43
C GLY A 506 3.14 -31.74 9.69
N PRO A 507 3.50 -32.92 10.24
CA PRO A 507 4.31 -33.89 9.52
C PRO A 507 3.53 -34.43 8.32
N SER A 508 4.10 -34.36 7.11
CA SER A 508 3.60 -35.14 5.98
C SER A 508 4.04 -36.58 6.16
N ASP A 509 3.13 -37.48 6.49
CA ASP A 509 3.40 -38.93 6.65
C ASP A 509 3.68 -39.65 5.32
N THR A 510 4.25 -38.97 4.32
CA THR A 510 4.68 -39.58 3.07
C THR A 510 6.20 -39.73 3.09
N PRO A 511 6.73 -40.96 3.22
CA PRO A 511 8.17 -41.19 3.09
C PRO A 511 8.58 -40.80 1.67
N ILE A 512 9.51 -39.87 1.54
CA ILE A 512 10.25 -39.67 0.29
C ILE A 512 11.13 -40.90 0.16
N SER A 513 10.78 -41.82 -0.74
CA SER A 513 11.60 -43.00 -1.00
C SER A 513 12.88 -42.60 -1.74
N ASP A 514 14.04 -42.93 -1.16
CA ASP A 514 15.38 -42.81 -1.74
C ASP A 514 15.59 -43.75 -2.94
N LYS A 515 14.83 -43.57 -4.03
CA LYS A 515 14.94 -44.47 -5.21
C LYS A 515 15.42 -43.86 -6.53
N ASP A 516 15.83 -42.59 -6.56
CA ASP A 516 16.42 -42.00 -7.77
C ASP A 516 17.90 -41.65 -7.57
N SER A 517 18.70 -42.70 -7.36
CA SER A 517 20.14 -42.66 -7.60
C SER A 517 20.52 -43.82 -8.52
N ILE A 518 20.31 -43.61 -9.83
CA ILE A 518 21.17 -43.98 -10.96
C ILE A 518 21.02 -42.86 -12.00
#